data_AF-A0A8J4QA20-F1
#
_entry.id   AF-A0A8J4QA20-F1
#
_cell.length_a   1.000
_cell.length_b   1.000
_cell.length_c   1.000
_cell.angle_alpha   90.00
_cell.angle_beta   90.00
_cell.angle_gamma   90.00
#
_symmetry.space_group_name_H-M   'P 1'
#
loop_
_entity.id
_entity.type
_entity.pdbx_description
1 polymer ?
#
loop_
_entity_poly.entity_id
_entity_poly.type
_entity_poly.pdbx_seq_one_letter_code
_entity_poly.pdbx_strand_id
1 'polypeptide(L)'
;MKQHEKVLEDGVLDPETTVVSIFPAPIHYAGPTEVQWHAKARINAGANLYIVDHGKKVLSMAPGLELLNILPFKVAAYDKTQGKTAFFDPSRVKTTGFRFRIRHQGG
;
A
#
# COMPACT_ATOMS: atom_id res chain seq x y z
N MET A 1 15.99 4.14 -8.31
CA MET A 1 14.74 4.74 -8.83
C MET A 1 14.28 4.13 -10.15
N LYS A 2 15.19 3.73 -11.05
CA LYS A 2 14.95 2.96 -12.29
C LYS A 2 13.76 1.98 -12.32
N GLN A 3 13.57 1.14 -11.29
CA GLN A 3 12.41 0.23 -11.25
C GLN A 3 11.06 0.99 -11.14
N HIS A 4 11.00 2.04 -10.32
CA HIS A 4 9.78 2.83 -10.10
C HIS A 4 9.50 3.73 -11.30
N GLU A 5 10.55 4.23 -11.96
CA GLU A 5 10.44 4.91 -13.27
C GLU A 5 9.75 3.99 -14.27
N LYS A 6 10.15 2.71 -14.32
CA LYS A 6 9.52 1.75 -15.25
C LYS A 6 8.04 1.51 -14.97
N VAL A 7 7.63 1.50 -13.69
CA VAL A 7 6.22 1.38 -13.29
C VAL A 7 5.38 2.55 -13.81
N LEU A 8 5.95 3.76 -13.84
CA LEU A 8 5.28 4.94 -14.41
C LEU A 8 5.26 4.90 -15.94
N GLU A 9 6.38 4.54 -16.57
CA GLU A 9 6.48 4.39 -18.04
C GLU A 9 5.50 3.37 -18.59
N ASP A 10 5.32 2.25 -17.89
CA ASP A 10 4.39 1.18 -18.29
C ASP A 10 2.93 1.53 -17.95
N GLY A 11 2.66 2.73 -17.41
CA GLY A 11 1.31 3.22 -17.11
C GLY A 11 0.60 2.49 -15.97
N VAL A 12 1.34 1.72 -15.16
CA VAL A 12 0.79 1.03 -13.98
C VAL A 12 0.34 2.05 -12.92
N LEU A 13 1.05 3.18 -12.83
CA LEU A 13 0.63 4.38 -12.12
C LEU A 13 0.64 5.56 -13.09
N ASP A 14 -0.32 6.46 -12.94
CA ASP A 14 -0.43 7.65 -13.79
C ASP A 14 0.59 8.72 -13.35
N PRO A 15 1.53 9.14 -14.23
CA PRO A 15 2.56 10.11 -13.88
C PRO A 15 2.02 11.51 -13.57
N GLU A 16 0.86 11.91 -14.09
CA GLU A 16 0.28 13.24 -13.83
C GLU A 16 -0.29 13.36 -12.42
N THR A 17 -0.67 12.22 -11.83
CA THR A 17 -1.29 12.15 -10.50
C THR A 17 -0.40 11.45 -9.46
N THR A 18 0.84 11.09 -9.82
CA THR A 18 1.75 10.34 -8.95
C THR A 18 3.06 11.10 -8.73
N VAL A 19 3.34 11.46 -7.48
CA VAL A 19 4.63 12.02 -7.07
C VAL A 19 5.54 10.92 -6.53
N VAL A 20 6.75 10.82 -7.07
CA VAL A 20 7.79 9.91 -6.59
C VAL A 20 8.87 10.70 -5.86
N SER A 21 9.15 10.34 -4.61
CA SER A 21 10.15 11.02 -3.77
C SER A 21 10.96 10.02 -2.93
N ILE A 22 12.11 10.47 -2.45
CA ILE A 22 12.98 9.69 -1.56
C ILE A 22 12.72 10.14 -0.12
N PHE A 23 12.35 9.19 0.73
CA PHE A 23 12.38 9.41 2.17
C PHE A 23 13.79 9.06 2.67
N PRO A 24 14.62 10.04 3.09
CA PRO A 24 16.07 9.87 3.21
C PRO A 24 16.51 9.16 4.51
N ALA A 25 15.60 8.43 5.14
CA ALA A 25 15.74 8.01 6.51
C ALA A 25 16.01 6.49 6.58
N PRO A 26 16.88 6.03 7.49
CA PRO A 26 17.26 4.62 7.56
C PRO A 26 16.07 3.73 7.96
N ILE A 27 16.06 2.50 7.43
CA ILE A 27 15.08 1.46 7.77
C ILE A 27 15.64 0.58 8.89
N HIS A 28 14.98 0.58 10.03
CA HIS A 28 15.37 -0.11 11.26
C HIS A 28 14.70 -1.47 11.44
N TYR A 29 13.67 -1.78 10.64
CA TYR A 29 12.86 -3.00 10.75
C TYR A 29 12.19 -3.17 12.13
N ALA A 30 11.81 -2.07 12.78
CA ALA A 30 11.25 -2.07 14.15
C ALA A 30 9.72 -2.25 14.19
N GLY A 31 9.15 -2.86 13.16
CA GLY A 31 7.75 -3.28 13.11
C GLY A 31 6.75 -2.13 13.36
N PRO A 32 5.73 -2.31 14.24
CA PRO A 32 4.70 -1.29 14.45
C PRO A 32 5.20 0.05 14.95
N THR A 33 6.33 0.10 15.66
CA THR A 33 6.93 1.35 16.15
C THR A 33 7.46 2.18 14.98
N GLU A 34 8.17 1.56 14.05
CA GLU A 34 8.69 2.24 12.87
C GLU A 34 7.58 2.72 11.94
N VAL A 35 6.50 1.92 11.83
CA VAL A 35 5.31 2.27 11.04
C VAL A 35 4.66 3.57 11.52
N GLN A 36 4.62 3.84 12.84
CA GLN A 36 4.13 5.11 13.39
C GLN A 36 4.98 6.29 12.93
N TRP A 37 6.31 6.14 12.98
CA TRP A 37 7.21 7.19 12.54
C TRP A 37 7.11 7.45 11.03
N HIS A 38 6.99 6.40 10.21
CA HIS A 38 6.72 6.57 8.79
C HIS A 38 5.43 7.36 8.55
N ALA A 39 4.32 6.97 9.20
CA ALA A 39 3.04 7.65 9.08
C ALA A 39 3.15 9.13 9.45
N LYS A 40 3.73 9.43 10.63
CA LYS A 40 3.89 10.81 11.11
C LYS A 40 4.74 11.66 10.15
N ALA A 41 5.83 11.09 9.62
CA ALA A 41 6.69 11.79 8.67
C ALA A 41 5.94 12.18 7.38
N ARG A 42 5.07 11.30 6.85
CA ARG A 42 4.29 11.60 5.62
C ARG A 42 3.20 12.64 5.89
N ILE A 43 2.55 12.59 7.05
CA ILE A 43 1.56 13.60 7.44
C ILE A 43 2.22 14.97 7.57
N ASN A 44 3.38 15.05 8.24
CA ASN A 44 4.13 16.29 8.37
C ASN A 44 4.61 16.83 7.01
N ALA A 45 4.77 15.97 6.01
CA ALA A 45 5.05 16.34 4.62
C ALA A 45 3.79 16.70 3.80
N GLY A 46 2.61 16.76 4.43
CA GLY A 46 1.35 17.19 3.81
C GLY A 46 0.43 16.08 3.32
N ALA A 47 0.75 14.79 3.55
CA ALA A 47 -0.13 13.70 3.15
C ALA A 47 -1.41 13.63 4.00
N ASN A 48 -2.57 13.60 3.37
CA ASN A 48 -3.86 13.45 4.06
C ASN A 48 -4.27 11.98 4.28
N LEU A 49 -3.72 11.05 3.50
CA LEU A 49 -4.02 9.62 3.54
C LEU A 49 -2.72 8.83 3.70
N TYR A 50 -2.76 7.73 4.47
CA TYR A 50 -1.62 6.82 4.64
C TYR A 50 -2.02 5.37 4.38
N ILE A 51 -1.26 4.73 3.49
CA ILE A 51 -1.54 3.38 2.99
C ILE A 51 -0.70 2.39 3.80
N VAL A 52 -1.36 1.54 4.60
CA VAL A 52 -0.67 0.61 5.51
C VAL A 52 -1.51 -0.63 5.82
N ASP A 53 -0.87 -1.78 5.69
CA ASP A 53 -1.50 -3.08 5.95
C ASP A 53 -1.00 -3.65 7.29
N HIS A 54 0.31 -3.87 7.40
CA HIS A 54 0.97 -4.28 8.64
C HIS A 54 1.08 -3.09 9.61
N GLY A 55 0.56 -3.23 10.84
CA GLY A 55 0.59 -2.18 11.86
C GLY A 55 -0.64 -1.26 11.91
N LYS A 56 -1.66 -1.50 11.07
CA LYS A 56 -2.92 -0.72 11.04
C LYS A 56 -3.58 -0.56 12.42
N LYS A 57 -3.65 -1.64 13.20
CA LYS A 57 -4.26 -1.63 14.55
C LYS A 57 -3.48 -0.74 15.53
N VAL A 58 -2.15 -0.74 15.42
CA VAL A 58 -1.29 0.08 16.29
C VAL A 58 -1.39 1.55 15.90
N LEU A 59 -1.44 1.85 14.60
CA LEU A 59 -1.63 3.21 14.09
C LEU A 59 -2.97 3.81 14.51
N SER A 60 -4.07 3.03 14.49
CA SER A 60 -5.38 3.52 14.95
C SER A 60 -5.44 3.86 16.44
N MET A 61 -4.45 3.42 17.22
CA MET A 61 -4.35 3.66 18.67
C MET A 61 -3.24 4.65 19.04
N ALA A 62 -2.49 5.14 18.05
CA ALA A 62 -1.33 6.00 18.28
C ALA A 62 -1.77 7.45 18.56
N PRO A 63 -1.35 8.07 19.68
CA PRO A 63 -1.68 9.45 20.00
C PRO A 63 -1.15 10.42 18.93
N GLY A 64 -1.96 11.41 18.53
CA GLY A 64 -1.58 12.40 17.52
C GLY A 64 -1.60 11.90 16.07
N LEU A 65 -2.25 10.75 15.83
CA LEU A 65 -2.59 10.18 14.53
C LEU A 65 -4.11 9.93 14.40
N GLU A 66 -4.96 10.55 15.25
CA GLU A 66 -6.40 10.29 15.30
C GLU A 66 -7.13 10.68 14.01
N LEU A 67 -6.60 11.65 13.27
CA LEU A 67 -7.15 12.13 11.99
C LEU A 67 -6.67 11.31 10.78
N LEU A 68 -5.87 10.25 11.00
CA LEU A 68 -5.33 9.44 9.92
C LEU A 68 -6.38 8.46 9.38
N ASN A 69 -6.84 8.72 8.16
CA ASN A 69 -7.69 7.77 7.44
C ASN A 69 -6.87 6.58 6.91
N ILE A 70 -6.93 5.45 7.63
CA ILE A 70 -6.24 4.22 7.24
C ILE A 70 -7.11 3.39 6.28
N LEU A 71 -6.70 3.33 5.01
CA LEU A 71 -7.42 2.60 3.97
C LEU A 71 -7.38 1.07 4.19
N PRO A 72 -8.50 0.34 4.00
CA PRO A 72 -8.52 -1.12 4.05
C PRO A 72 -7.97 -1.74 2.75
N PHE A 73 -7.31 -2.89 2.89
CA PHE A 73 -6.84 -3.70 1.77
C PHE A 73 -7.74 -4.91 1.55
N LYS A 74 -7.88 -5.34 0.30
CA LYS A 74 -8.40 -6.66 -0.06
C LYS A 74 -7.25 -7.50 -0.63
N VAL A 75 -7.34 -8.82 -0.48
CA VAL A 75 -6.38 -9.72 -1.11
C VAL A 75 -6.69 -9.77 -2.60
N ALA A 76 -5.70 -9.50 -3.43
CA ALA A 76 -5.70 -9.83 -4.84
C ALA A 76 -4.74 -10.98 -5.11
N ALA A 77 -4.96 -11.65 -6.23
CA ALA A 77 -4.15 -12.74 -6.67
C ALA A 77 -4.07 -12.78 -8.19
N TYR A 78 -3.01 -13.38 -8.70
CA TYR A 78 -2.92 -13.65 -10.13
C TYR A 78 -3.91 -14.75 -10.51
N ASP A 79 -4.86 -14.45 -11.39
CA ASP A 79 -5.79 -15.44 -11.95
C ASP A 79 -5.11 -16.11 -13.15
N LYS A 80 -4.75 -17.38 -13.01
CA LYS A 80 -4.06 -18.14 -14.08
C LYS A 80 -4.95 -18.38 -15.29
N THR A 81 -6.28 -18.33 -15.14
CA THR A 81 -7.22 -18.53 -16.25
C THR A 81 -7.35 -17.27 -17.10
N GLN A 82 -7.21 -16.10 -16.49
CA GLN A 82 -7.35 -14.81 -17.15
C GLN A 82 -6.01 -14.13 -17.47
N GLY A 83 -4.89 -14.67 -16.98
CA GLY A 83 -3.55 -14.10 -17.19
C GLY A 83 -3.37 -12.72 -16.57
N LYS A 84 -4.13 -12.38 -15.52
CA LYS A 84 -4.13 -11.04 -14.91
C LYS A 84 -4.41 -11.09 -13.42
N THR A 85 -4.04 -10.02 -12.72
CA THR A 85 -4.39 -9.85 -11.30
C THR A 85 -5.87 -9.54 -11.14
N ALA A 86 -6.54 -10.25 -10.23
CA ALA A 86 -7.91 -10.02 -9.82
C ALA A 86 -8.06 -10.12 -8.29
N PHE A 87 -9.16 -9.62 -7.73
CA PHE A 87 -9.44 -9.85 -6.31
C PHE A 87 -9.58 -11.36 -6.01
N PHE A 88 -9.05 -11.76 -4.86
CA PHE A 88 -9.08 -13.14 -4.42
C PHE A 88 -10.51 -13.60 -4.15
N ASP A 89 -10.84 -14.78 -4.67
CA ASP A 89 -12.12 -15.45 -4.46
C ASP A 89 -11.85 -16.84 -3.88
N PRO A 90 -12.34 -17.16 -2.67
CA PRO A 90 -12.17 -18.46 -2.04
C PRO A 90 -12.68 -19.65 -2.88
N SER A 91 -13.65 -19.43 -3.77
CA SER A 91 -14.17 -20.48 -4.65
C SER A 91 -13.20 -20.89 -5.77
N ARG A 92 -12.20 -20.04 -6.08
CA ARG A 92 -11.26 -20.23 -7.20
C ARG A 92 -9.84 -20.56 -6.75
N VAL A 93 -9.67 -21.11 -5.55
CA VAL A 93 -8.34 -21.37 -4.95
C VAL A 93 -7.43 -22.21 -5.84
N LYS A 94 -7.97 -23.18 -6.60
CA LYS A 94 -7.18 -24.07 -7.48
C LYS A 94 -6.54 -23.34 -8.67
N THR A 95 -7.17 -22.28 -9.17
CA THR A 95 -6.68 -21.49 -10.31
C THR A 95 -5.97 -20.20 -9.87
N THR A 96 -5.86 -19.99 -8.56
CA THR A 96 -5.20 -18.83 -7.97
C THR A 96 -3.67 -19.00 -7.95
N GLY A 97 -2.95 -18.00 -8.44
CA GLY A 97 -1.49 -17.87 -8.36
C GLY A 97 -1.02 -17.10 -7.12
N PHE A 98 0.04 -16.32 -7.28
CA PHE A 98 0.62 -15.49 -6.22
C PHE A 98 -0.42 -14.51 -5.65
N ARG A 99 -0.46 -14.37 -4.32
CA ARG A 99 -1.42 -13.51 -3.59
C ARG A 99 -0.72 -12.31 -2.98
N PHE A 100 -1.33 -11.14 -3.07
CA PHE A 100 -0.84 -9.89 -2.50
C PHE A 100 -2.00 -8.98 -2.14
N ARG A 101 -1.85 -8.11 -1.14
CA ARG A 101 -2.93 -7.21 -0.70
C ARG A 101 -2.91 -5.92 -1.53
N ILE A 102 -4.04 -5.59 -2.16
CA ILE A 102 -4.24 -4.35 -2.91
C ILE A 102 -5.41 -3.55 -2.34
N ARG A 103 -5.37 -2.23 -2.53
CA ARG A 103 -6.52 -1.36 -2.19
C ARG A 103 -7.74 -1.81 -3.00
N HIS A 104 -8.91 -1.90 -2.37
CA HIS A 104 -10.17 -1.89 -3.10
C HIS A 104 -10.63 -0.45 -3.29
N GLN A 105 -10.47 0.10 -4.49
CA GLN A 105 -11.21 1.30 -4.86
C GLN A 105 -12.64 0.86 -5.18
N GLY A 106 -13.59 1.20 -4.33
CA GLY A 106 -15.00 1.00 -4.66
C GLY A 106 -15.85 1.86 -3.75
N GLY A 107 -16.57 2.80 -4.39
CA GLY A 107 -17.66 3.61 -3.82
C GLY A 107 -17.20 4.63 -2.81
#